data_AF-A0A7C1PZV4-F1
#
_entry.id   AF-A0A7C1PZV4-F1
#
_cell.length_a   1.000
_cell.length_b   1.000
_cell.length_c   1.000
_cell.angle_alpha   90.00
_cell.angle_beta   90.00
_cell.angle_gamma   90.00
#
_symmetry.space_group_name_H-M   'P 1'
#
loop_
_entity.id
_entity.type
_entity.pdbx_description
1 polymer ?
#
loop_
_entity_poly.entity_id
_entity_poly.type
_entity_poly.pdbx_seq_one_letter_code
_entity_poly.pdbx_strand_id
1 'polypeptide(L)' 'MTTKVKNLTQGLLDEMDRVKKIKAEYDKIPSGKFAAAFMEADLEAAKQAVGEDDAIAMIRCYEKLKEYQL' A
#
# COMPACT_ATOMS: atom_id res chain seq x y z
N MET A 1 8.60 12.35 20.47
CA MET A 1 8.32 11.03 19.89
C MET A 1 9.60 10.55 19.25
N THR A 2 10.18 9.44 19.69
CA THR A 2 11.32 8.81 19.03
C THR A 2 10.83 8.23 17.71
N THR A 3 11.17 8.85 16.58
CA THR A 3 10.90 8.32 15.25
C THR A 3 11.66 7.02 15.13
N LYS A 4 10.98 5.88 15.27
CA LYS A 4 11.59 4.57 15.07
C LYS A 4 12.03 4.52 13.61
N VAL A 5 13.33 4.46 13.37
CA VAL A 5 13.87 4.31 12.01
C VAL A 5 13.35 2.99 11.46
N LYS A 6 12.57 3.07 10.38
CA LYS A 6 12.02 1.89 9.68
C LYS A 6 12.88 1.63 8.47
N ASN A 7 13.15 0.35 8.21
CA ASN A 7 13.67 -0.03 6.89
C ASN A 7 12.53 -0.01 5.85
N LEU A 8 12.91 -0.13 4.58
CA LEU A 8 11.98 -0.06 3.46
C LEU A 8 10.86 -1.11 3.57
N THR A 9 11.18 -2.36 3.91
CA THR A 9 10.21 -3.44 4.06
C THR A 9 9.18 -3.13 5.14
N GLN A 10 9.62 -2.68 6.31
CA GLN A 10 8.73 -2.30 7.41
C GLN A 10 7.84 -1.12 7.02
N GLY A 11 8.42 -0.08 6.41
CA GLY A 11 7.65 1.06 5.93
C GLY A 11 6.60 0.66 4.89
N LEU A 12 6.95 -0.21 3.95
CA LEU A 12 6.04 -0.70 2.92
C LEU A 12 4.90 -1.54 3.51
N LEU A 13 5.20 -2.46 4.43
CA LEU A 13 4.17 -3.28 5.09
C LEU A 13 3.17 -2.42 5.88
N ASP A 14 3.66 -1.39 6.58
CA ASP A 14 2.79 -0.45 7.31
C ASP A 14 1.86 0.33 6.36
N GLU A 15 2.39 0.79 5.23
CA GLU A 15 1.59 1.48 4.21
C GLU A 15 0.58 0.54 3.52
N MET A 16 0.96 -0.71 3.25
CA MET A 16 0.03 -1.71 2.75
C MET A 16 -1.15 -1.91 3.72
N ASP A 17 -0.87 -2.00 5.03
CA ASP A 17 -1.92 -2.14 6.04
C ASP A 17 -2.79 -0.88 6.18
N ARG A 18 -2.22 0.32 5.97
CA ARG A 18 -3.00 1.56 5.89
C ARG A 18 -3.93 1.55 4.68
N VAL A 19 -3.42 1.23 3.49
CA VAL A 19 -4.21 1.22 2.25
C VAL A 19 -5.29 0.14 2.28
N LYS A 20 -5.06 -1.03 2.89
CA LYS A 20 -6.12 -2.04 3.12
C LYS A 20 -7.32 -1.46 3.89
N LYS A 21 -7.06 -0.61 4.90
CA LYS A 21 -8.14 0.06 5.67
C LYS A 21 -8.89 1.07 4.80
N ILE A 22 -8.19 1.85 3.99
CA ILE A 22 -8.80 2.80 3.05
C ILE A 22 -9.67 2.06 2.04
N LYS A 23 -9.14 1.00 1.44
CA LYS A 23 -9.88 0.14 0.51
C LYS A 23 -11.18 -0.37 1.12
N ALA A 24 -11.15 -0.82 2.37
CA ALA A 24 -12.35 -1.30 3.07
C ALA A 24 -13.44 -0.22 3.20
N GLU A 25 -13.08 1.06 3.28
CA GLU A 25 -14.07 2.16 3.26
C GLU A 25 -14.61 2.40 1.85
N TYR A 26 -13.76 2.35 0.81
CA TYR A 26 -14.20 2.46 -0.59
C TYR A 26 -15.11 1.30 -1.02
N ASP A 27 -14.88 0.08 -0.50
CA ASP A 27 -15.70 -1.10 -0.77
C ASP A 27 -17.15 -0.94 -0.26
N LYS A 28 -17.39 -0.08 0.74
CA LYS A 28 -18.74 0.23 1.24
C LYS A 28 -19.52 1.17 0.31
N ILE A 29 -18.85 1.84 -0.63
CA ILE A 29 -19.44 2.83 -1.53
C ILE A 29 -19.67 2.17 -2.90
N PRO A 30 -20.90 2.12 -3.45
CA PRO A 30 -21.16 1.47 -4.73
C PRO A 30 -20.31 1.99 -5.91
N SER A 31 -20.02 3.30 -5.94
CA SER A 31 -19.14 3.93 -6.92
C SER A 31 -17.64 3.79 -6.60
N GLY A 32 -17.29 3.35 -5.38
CA GLY A 32 -15.91 3.19 -4.92
C GLY A 32 -15.20 1.94 -5.45
N LYS A 33 -15.94 1.01 -6.09
CA LYS A 33 -15.39 -0.27 -6.56
C LYS A 33 -14.22 -0.16 -7.53
N PHE A 34 -14.23 0.84 -8.41
CA PHE A 34 -13.10 1.07 -9.33
C PHE A 34 -11.84 1.49 -8.57
N ALA A 35 -11.96 2.43 -7.63
CA ALA A 35 -10.81 2.85 -6.81
C ALA A 35 -10.30 1.70 -5.94
N ALA A 36 -11.19 0.91 -5.35
CA ALA A 36 -10.82 -0.26 -4.56
C ALA A 36 -10.07 -1.32 -5.39
N ALA A 37 -10.42 -1.49 -6.67
CA ALA A 37 -9.72 -2.40 -7.58
C ALA A 37 -8.28 -1.93 -7.89
N PHE A 38 -8.06 -0.63 -8.07
CA PHE A 38 -6.70 -0.09 -8.24
C PHE A 38 -5.85 -0.26 -6.97
N MET A 39 -6.45 -0.01 -5.80
CA MET A 39 -5.77 -0.26 -4.52
C MET A 39 -5.38 -1.73 -4.36
N GLU A 40 -6.26 -2.67 -4.72
CA GLU A 40 -5.96 -4.11 -4.66
C GLU A 40 -4.78 -4.48 -5.57
N ALA A 41 -4.76 -3.96 -6.80
CA ALA A 41 -3.67 -4.22 -7.74
C ALA A 41 -2.32 -3.72 -7.22
N ASP A 42 -2.31 -2.52 -6.63
CA ASP A 42 -1.09 -1.93 -6.06
C ASP A 42 -0.62 -2.67 -4.79
N LEU A 43 -1.56 -3.17 -3.98
CA LEU A 43 -1.26 -4.00 -2.82
C LEU A 43 -0.63 -5.34 -3.23
N GLU A 44 -1.12 -6.00 -4.28
CA GLU A 44 -0.53 -7.25 -4.76
C GLU A 44 0.84 -7.02 -5.40
N ALA A 45 1.03 -5.91 -6.14
CA ALA A 45 2.34 -5.53 -6.66
C ALA A 45 3.36 -5.29 -5.53
N ALA A 46 2.96 -4.60 -4.46
CA ALA A 46 3.80 -4.38 -3.28
C ALA A 46 4.18 -5.71 -2.60
N LYS A 47 3.23 -6.62 -2.46
CA LYS A 47 3.44 -7.95 -1.88
C LYS A 47 4.41 -8.78 -2.72
N GLN A 48 4.29 -8.74 -4.04
CA GLN A 48 5.23 -9.40 -4.95
C GLN A 48 6.65 -8.82 -4.80
N ALA A 49 6.78 -7.49 -4.81
CA ALA A 49 8.07 -6.83 -4.64
C ALA A 49 8.78 -7.20 -3.32
N VAL A 50 8.02 -7.33 -2.23
CA VAL A 50 8.54 -7.83 -0.94
C VAL A 50 8.96 -9.29 -1.04
N GLY A 51 8.17 -10.13 -1.71
CA GLY A 51 8.47 -11.56 -1.89
C GLY A 51 9.72 -11.82 -2.74
N GLU A 52 10.02 -10.93 -3.68
CA GLU A 52 11.18 -11.01 -4.58
C GLU A 52 12.42 -10.28 -4.05
N ASP A 53 12.31 -9.59 -2.90
CA ASP A 53 13.33 -8.70 -2.35
C ASP A 53 13.80 -7.61 -3.34
N ASP A 54 12.92 -7.19 -4.26
CA ASP A 54 13.19 -6.12 -5.22
C ASP A 54 13.02 -4.75 -4.55
N ALA A 55 14.10 -4.24 -4.00
CA ALA A 55 14.12 -2.94 -3.31
C ALA A 55 13.66 -1.76 -4.20
N ILE A 56 13.88 -1.80 -5.51
CA ILE A 56 13.47 -0.71 -6.41
C ILE A 56 11.96 -0.77 -6.64
N ALA A 57 11.41 -1.96 -6.86
CA ALA A 57 9.96 -2.16 -6.94
C ALA A 57 9.28 -1.81 -5.62
N MET A 58 9.88 -2.16 -4.48
CA MET A 58 9.38 -1.79 -3.15
C MET A 58 9.32 -0.27 -2.95
N ILE A 59 10.35 0.50 -3.34
CA ILE A 59 10.33 1.97 -3.26
C ILE A 59 9.20 2.55 -4.11
N ARG A 60 9.03 2.05 -5.34
CA ARG A 60 7.97 2.52 -6.25
C ARG A 60 6.58 2.23 -5.66
N CYS A 61 6.38 1.02 -5.13
CA CYS A 61 5.12 0.65 -4.49
C CYS A 61 4.86 1.50 -3.25
N TYR A 62 5.89 1.76 -2.43
CA TYR A 62 5.77 2.59 -1.23
C TYR A 62 5.29 4.01 -1.55
N GLU A 63 5.91 4.67 -2.54
CA GLU A 63 5.49 6.02 -2.93
C GLU A 63 4.09 6.01 -3.55
N LYS A 64 3.75 5.00 -4.36
CA LYS A 64 2.40 4.88 -4.94
C LYS A 64 1.32 4.68 -3.87
N LEU A 65 1.56 3.81 -2.89
CA LEU A 65 0.58 3.57 -1.81
C LEU A 65 0.32 4.82 -0.97
N LYS A 66 1.32 5.71 -0.81
CA LYS A 66 1.17 7.00 -0.12
C LYS A 66 0.22 7.97 -0.83
N GLU A 67 -0.05 7.78 -2.11
CA GLU A 67 -0.98 8.64 -2.88
C GLU A 67 -2.44 8.40 -2.46
N TYR A 68 -2.77 7.21 -1.94
CA TYR A 68 -4.13 6.92 -1.49
C TYR A 68 -4.45 7.62 -0.18
N GLN A 69 -5.53 8.40 -0.19
CA GLN A 69 -6.05 9.12 0.97
C GLN A 69 -7.55 8.84 1.12
N LEU A 70 -8.04 8.98 2.35
CA LEU A 70 -9.46 8.94 2.69
C LEU A 70 -9.92 10.34 3.10
#